data_AF-A0A849H596-F1
#
_entry.id   AF-A0A849H596-F1
#
_cell.length_a   1.000
_cell.length_b   1.000
_cell.length_c   1.000
_cell.angle_alpha   90.00
_cell.angle_beta   90.00
_cell.angle_gamma   90.00
#
_symmetry.space_group_name_H-M   'P 1'
#
loop_
_entity.id
_entity.type
_entity.pdbx_description
1 polymer ?
#
loop_
_entity_poly.entity_id
_entity_poly.type
_entity_poly.pdbx_seq_one_letter_code
_entity_poly.pdbx_strand_id
1 'polypeptide(L)' 'LQLIPDRDEARPVWRAYQLRLLELQPYTFLYSARRRDGVNKRLRDARMDTRGDWATIRHWWIAPQDRDGR' A
#
# COMPACT_ATOMS: atom_id res chain seq x y z
N LEU A 1 -18.76 -14.18 10.79
CA LEU A 1 -18.75 -12.79 10.28
C LEU A 1 -19.53 -12.77 8.98
N GLN A 2 -20.53 -11.90 8.84
CA GLN A 2 -21.24 -11.75 7.57
C GLN A 2 -20.30 -11.06 6.58
N LEU A 3 -20.05 -11.70 5.44
CA LEU A 3 -19.19 -11.17 4.39
C LEU A 3 -20.05 -10.48 3.34
N ILE A 4 -19.62 -9.31 2.85
CA ILE A 4 -20.20 -8.62 1.69
C ILE A 4 -19.14 -8.71 0.59
N PRO A 5 -19.23 -9.70 -0.31
CA PRO A 5 -18.19 -9.97 -1.31
C PRO A 5 -18.21 -8.98 -2.46
N ASP A 6 -19.39 -8.42 -2.79
CA ASP A 6 -19.49 -7.40 -3.82
C ASP A 6 -18.94 -6.06 -3.33
N ARG A 7 -18.11 -5.44 -4.18
CA ARG A 7 -17.41 -4.20 -3.82
C ARG A 7 -18.38 -3.03 -3.70
N ASP A 8 -19.34 -2.91 -4.62
CA ASP A 8 -20.24 -1.75 -4.64
C ASP A 8 -21.31 -1.84 -3.55
N GLU A 9 -21.70 -3.05 -3.16
CA GLU A 9 -22.51 -3.31 -1.97
C GLU A 9 -21.73 -3.04 -0.66
N ALA A 10 -20.44 -3.36 -0.61
CA ALA A 10 -19.61 -3.16 0.59
C ALA A 10 -19.25 -1.68 0.84
N ARG A 11 -19.10 -0.88 -0.22
CA ARG A 11 -18.71 0.55 -0.14
C ARG A 11 -19.56 1.40 0.82
N PRO A 12 -20.91 1.39 0.77
CA PRO A 12 -21.71 2.19 1.70
C PRO A 12 -21.52 1.77 3.17
N VAL A 13 -21.36 0.46 3.44
CA VAL A 13 -21.13 -0.06 4.80
C VAL A 13 -19.78 0.40 5.33
N TRP A 14 -18.71 0.32 4.54
CA TRP A 14 -17.40 0.85 4.91
C TRP A 14 -17.41 2.35 5.18
N ARG A 15 -18.16 3.12 4.38
CA ARG A 15 -18.32 4.56 4.61
C ARG A 15 -19.02 4.85 5.94
N ALA A 16 -20.10 4.14 6.25
CA ALA A 16 -20.81 4.30 7.52
C ALA A 16 -19.91 3.96 8.71
N TYR A 17 -19.12 2.90 8.61
CA TYR A 17 -18.13 2.53 9.62
C TYR A 17 -17.07 3.62 9.83
N GLN A 18 -16.50 4.17 8.75
CA GLN A 18 -15.53 5.27 8.83
C GLN A 18 -16.12 6.53 9.45
N LEU A 19 -17.38 6.87 9.13
CA LEU A 19 -18.08 7.99 9.76
C LEU A 19 -18.26 7.76 11.26
N ARG A 20 -18.61 6.53 11.67
CA ARG A 20 -18.73 6.20 13.09
C ARG A 20 -17.39 6.31 13.84
N LEU A 21 -16.28 5.94 13.20
CA LEU A 21 -14.94 6.17 13.75
C LEU A 21 -14.65 7.68 13.92
N LEU A 22 -15.05 8.50 12.96
CA LEU A 22 -14.88 9.96 13.04
C LEU A 22 -15.73 10.59 14.16
N GLU A 23 -16.92 10.08 14.43
CA GLU A 23 -17.77 10.54 15.54
C GLU A 23 -17.17 10.18 16.90
N LEU A 24 -16.67 8.95 17.03
CA LEU A 24 -16.12 8.44 18.29
C LEU A 24 -14.74 9.01 18.61
N GLN A 25 -14.00 9.49 17.60
CA GLN A 25 -12.64 10.01 17.73
C GLN A 25 -11.71 9.12 18.60
N PRO A 26 -11.66 7.78 18.42
CA PRO A 26 -10.73 6.95 19.19
C PRO A 26 -9.27 7.24 18.84
N TYR A 27 -9.03 7.80 17.65
CA TYR A 27 -7.74 8.29 17.18
C TYR A 27 -7.95 9.63 16.48
N THR A 28 -7.01 10.55 16.67
CA THR A 28 -6.95 11.79 15.88
C THR A 28 -6.11 11.55 14.63
N PHE A 29 -6.76 11.49 13.47
CA PHE A 29 -6.07 11.35 12.18
C PHE A 29 -5.46 12.68 11.75
N LEU A 30 -4.14 12.76 11.72
CA LEU A 30 -3.43 14.02 11.41
C LEU A 30 -3.06 14.15 9.92
N TYR A 31 -2.51 13.09 9.33
CA TYR A 31 -2.07 13.08 7.94
C TYR A 31 -1.92 11.64 7.44
N SER A 32 -1.92 11.48 6.11
CA SER A 32 -1.42 10.27 5.46
C SER A 32 0.02 10.52 5.03
N ALA A 33 0.95 9.70 5.53
CA ALA A 33 2.37 9.88 5.24
C ALA A 33 2.66 9.61 3.76
N ARG A 34 3.24 10.60 3.06
CA ARG A 34 3.84 10.37 1.74
C ARG A 34 5.23 9.81 1.93
N ARG A 35 5.36 8.50 1.73
CA ARG A 35 6.65 7.80 1.86
C ARG A 35 7.58 8.19 0.71
N ARG A 36 8.89 8.18 0.97
CA ARG A 36 9.94 8.31 -0.04
C ARG A 36 10.82 7.08 0.09
N ASP A 37 10.91 6.28 -0.97
CA ASP A 37 11.65 5.03 -0.95
C ASP A 37 12.92 5.17 -1.78
N GLY A 38 14.05 4.80 -1.17
CA GLY A 38 15.34 4.75 -1.86
C GLY A 38 15.61 3.34 -2.35
N VAL A 39 15.81 3.17 -3.66
CA VAL A 39 16.16 1.88 -4.28
C VAL A 39 17.51 1.97 -4.97
N ASN A 40 18.25 0.86 -5.01
CA ASN A 40 19.48 0.78 -5.78
C ASN A 40 19.16 0.95 -7.27
N LYS A 41 19.96 1.72 -8.01
CA LYS A 41 19.74 1.97 -9.46
C LYS A 41 19.75 0.71 -10.32
N ARG A 42 20.37 -0.37 -9.84
CA ARG A 42 20.42 -1.69 -10.51
C ARG A 42 19.13 -2.48 -10.36
N LEU A 43 18.32 -2.14 -9.35
CA LEU A 43 17.03 -2.79 -9.10
C LEU A 43 16.00 -2.25 -10.10
N ARG A 44 15.38 -3.16 -10.84
CA ARG A 44 14.40 -2.85 -11.88
C ARG A 44 13.00 -3.23 -11.41
N ASP A 45 12.02 -2.54 -11.98
CA ASP A 45 10.57 -2.75 -11.77
C ASP A 45 10.06 -2.57 -10.33
N ALA A 46 10.88 -1.99 -9.45
CA ALA A 46 10.43 -1.51 -8.15
C ALA A 46 9.42 -0.37 -8.33
N ARG A 47 8.21 -0.56 -7.79
CA ARG A 47 7.15 0.45 -7.79
C ARG A 47 6.71 0.73 -6.37
N MET A 48 6.69 2.01 -6.01
CA MET A 48 6.09 2.49 -4.77
C MET A 48 4.58 2.20 -4.81
N ASP A 49 4.07 1.50 -3.80
CA ASP A 49 2.67 1.09 -3.70
C ASP A 49 2.13 1.45 -2.31
N THR A 50 0.97 2.08 -2.26
CA THR A 50 0.35 2.52 -1.01
C THR A 50 -0.06 1.37 -0.10
N ARG A 51 -0.19 0.15 -0.64
CA ARG A 51 -0.47 -1.07 0.13
C ARG A 51 0.76 -1.60 0.88
N GLY A 52 1.96 -1.16 0.51
CA GLY A 52 3.20 -1.50 1.21
C GLY A 52 4.44 -1.54 0.30
N ASP A 53 5.61 -1.41 0.92
CA ASP A 53 6.89 -1.20 0.22
C ASP A 53 7.30 -2.39 -0.67
N TRP A 54 6.76 -3.59 -0.40
CA TRP A 54 7.09 -4.82 -1.11
C TRP A 54 5.93 -5.37 -1.97
N ALA A 55 4.87 -4.59 -2.20
CA ALA A 55 3.69 -5.05 -2.94
C ALA A 55 4.00 -5.59 -4.35
N THR A 56 5.13 -5.17 -4.93
CA THR A 56 5.59 -5.56 -6.26
C THR A 56 6.86 -6.42 -6.25
N ILE A 57 7.33 -6.89 -5.09
CA ILE A 57 8.65 -7.55 -4.94
C ILE A 57 8.85 -8.75 -5.87
N ARG A 58 7.78 -9.49 -6.18
CA ARG A 58 7.80 -10.62 -7.12
C ARG A 58 8.26 -10.26 -8.54
N HIS A 59 8.18 -8.98 -8.90
CA HIS A 59 8.59 -8.46 -10.20
C HIS A 59 9.97 -7.84 -10.17
N TRP A 60 10.60 -7.73 -9.00
CA TRP A 60 11.87 -7.03 -8.89
C TRP A 60 13.00 -7.94 -9.35
N TRP A 61 13.95 -7.35 -10.07
CA TRP A 61 15.11 -8.09 -10.52
C TRP A 61 16.30 -7.15 -10.72
N ILE A 62 17.48 -7.77 -10.75
CA ILE A 62 18.73 -7.14 -11.14
C ILE A 62 19.19 -7.88 -12.39
N ALA A 63 19.55 -7.13 -13.43
CA ALA A 63 20.02 -7.71 -14.69
C ALA A 63 21.33 -8.49 -14.46
N PRO A 64 21.57 -9.60 -15.16
CA PRO A 64 22.77 -10.42 -14.92
C PRO A 64 24.08 -9.61 -14.91
N GLN A 65 24.23 -8.67 -15.85
CA GLN A 65 25.39 -7.79 -15.95
C GLN A 65 25.57 -6.83 -14.77
N ASP A 66 24.51 -6.57 -14.01
CA ASP A 66 24.49 -5.65 -12.88
C ASP A 66 24.71 -6.39 -11.53
N ARG A 67 24.84 -7.73 -11.53
CA ARG A 67 24.95 -8.55 -10.30
C ARG A 67 26.36 -8.59 -9.71
N ASP A 68 27.38 -8.62 -10.57
CA ASP A 68 28.78 -8.66 -10.16
C ASP A 68 29.26 -7.23 -9.95
N GLY A 69 29.40 -6.82 -8.68
CA GLY A 69 29.78 -5.46 -8.30
C GLY A 69 31.25 -5.12 -8.56
N ARG A 70 31.70 -5.20 -9.81
CA ARG A 70 32.92 -4.54 -10.30
C ARG A 70 32.59 -3.24 -11.02
#